data_AF-A0A5B8U907-F1
#
_entry.id   AF-A0A5B8U907-F1
#
_cell.length_a   1.000
_cell.length_b   1.000
_cell.length_c   1.000
_cell.angle_alpha   90.00
_cell.angle_beta   90.00
_cell.angle_gamma   90.00
#
_symmetry.space_group_name_H-M   'P 1'
#
loop_
_entity.id
_entity.type
_entity.pdbx_description
1 polymer ?
#
loop_
_entity_poly.entity_id
_entity_poly.type
_entity_poly.pdbx_seq_one_letter_code
_entity_poly.pdbx_strand_id
1 'polypeptide(L)'
;MRLRRTVRILTVPWLFRLPWFSRFDGYTMWDLVLLREPPGAAGDDLICHELCHVWQMQHRPLAMPLSYLYRGYASNPYEVEARAAAEATR
;
A
#
# COMPACT_ATOMS: atom_id res chain seq x y z
N MET A 1 -9.63 -9.61 14.42
CA MET A 1 -8.99 -8.28 14.36
C MET A 1 -10.06 -7.22 14.12
N ARG A 2 -9.95 -6.04 14.75
CA ARG A 2 -10.94 -4.94 14.61
C ARG A 2 -10.46 -3.98 13.52
N LEU A 3 -11.36 -3.53 12.65
CA LEU A 3 -11.06 -2.49 11.65
C LEU A 3 -10.57 -1.23 12.35
N ARG A 4 -9.46 -0.65 11.89
CA ARG A 4 -8.97 0.64 12.35
C ARG A 4 -9.43 1.73 11.40
N ARG A 5 -10.10 2.73 11.96
CA ARG A 5 -10.58 3.91 11.22
C ARG A 5 -9.52 4.97 10.98
N THR A 6 -8.36 4.82 11.61
CA THR A 6 -7.26 5.77 11.52
C THR A 6 -6.08 5.08 10.84
N VAL A 7 -5.54 5.74 9.82
CA VAL A 7 -4.33 5.33 9.11
C VAL A 7 -3.27 6.37 9.37
N ARG A 8 -2.05 5.91 9.69
CA ARG A 8 -0.88 6.76 9.83
C ARG A 8 -0.13 6.77 8.51
N ILE A 9 0.29 7.93 8.05
CA ILE A 9 1.14 8.05 6.87
C ILE A 9 2.46 8.63 7.34
N LEU A 10 3.56 7.91 7.11
CA LEU A 10 4.90 8.33 7.49
C LEU A 10 5.79 8.42 6.26
N THR A 11 6.44 9.57 6.09
CA THR A 11 7.45 9.77 5.05
C THR A 11 8.81 9.38 5.61
N VAL A 12 9.38 8.30 5.07
CA VAL A 12 10.61 7.68 5.58
C VAL A 12 11.60 7.41 4.44
N PRO A 13 12.10 8.44 3.73
CA PRO A 13 12.92 8.30 2.52
C PRO A 13 14.17 7.46 2.73
N TRP A 14 14.75 7.49 3.93
CA TRP A 14 15.92 6.69 4.28
C TRP A 14 15.66 5.18 4.19
N LEU A 15 14.43 4.72 4.45
CA LEU A 15 14.06 3.31 4.36
C LEU A 15 14.11 2.82 2.91
N PHE A 16 13.64 3.65 1.98
CA PHE A 16 13.61 3.35 0.54
C PHE A 16 14.99 3.40 -0.13
N ARG A 17 16.03 3.84 0.59
CA ARG A 17 17.44 3.71 0.15
C ARG A 17 17.98 2.30 0.34
N LEU A 18 17.29 1.44 1.10
CA LEU A 18 17.69 0.05 1.26
C LEU A 18 17.31 -0.77 0.01
N PRO A 19 18.18 -1.66 -0.50
CA PRO A 19 17.95 -2.39 -1.76
C PRO A 19 16.66 -3.21 -1.79
N TRP A 20 16.20 -3.67 -0.63
CA TRP A 20 14.97 -4.46 -0.52
C TRP A 20 13.70 -3.59 -0.60
N PHE A 21 13.78 -2.36 -0.09
CA PHE A 21 12.65 -1.44 -0.03
C PHE A 21 12.57 -0.50 -1.25
N SER A 22 13.63 -0.38 -2.04
CA SER A 22 13.71 0.55 -3.17
C SER A 22 12.83 0.21 -4.37
N ARG A 23 12.18 -0.97 -4.40
CA ARG A 23 11.34 -1.43 -5.51
C ARG A 23 10.00 -0.70 -5.65
N PHE A 24 9.50 -0.10 -4.57
CA PHE A 24 8.20 0.56 -4.52
C PHE A 24 8.33 1.98 -3.95
N ASP A 25 7.33 2.82 -4.18
CA ASP A 25 7.28 4.20 -3.68
C ASP A 25 6.41 4.34 -2.42
N GLY A 26 5.61 3.31 -2.12
CA GLY A 26 4.84 3.13 -0.90
C GLY A 26 4.93 1.69 -0.37
N TYR A 27 4.73 1.54 0.94
CA TYR A 27 4.48 0.24 1.57
C TYR A 27 3.33 0.36 2.56
N THR A 28 2.42 -0.61 2.48
CA THR A 28 1.28 -0.70 3.38
C THR A 28 1.46 -1.76 4.45
N MET A 29 1.01 -1.40 5.65
CA MET A 29 0.83 -2.28 6.81
C MET A 29 -0.61 -2.12 7.35
N TRP A 30 -0.93 -2.80 8.45
CA TRP A 30 -2.29 -2.86 9.02
C TRP A 30 -2.97 -1.49 9.27
N ASP A 31 -2.23 -0.49 9.74
CA ASP A 31 -2.74 0.87 10.04
C ASP A 31 -1.73 1.96 9.70
N LEU A 32 -0.76 1.64 8.84
CA LEU A 32 0.40 2.45 8.56
C LEU A 32 0.77 2.35 7.08
N VAL A 33 0.97 3.49 6.44
CA VAL A 33 1.53 3.63 5.10
C VAL A 33 2.89 4.31 5.24
N LEU A 34 3.91 3.71 4.66
CA LEU A 34 5.26 4.27 4.56
C LEU A 34 5.45 4.79 3.15
N LEU A 35 5.90 6.03 3.00
CA LEU A 35 6.12 6.66 1.69
C LEU A 35 7.57 7.07 1.52
N ARG A 36 8.07 6.95 0.29
CA ARG A 36 9.39 7.47 -0.12
C ARG A 36 9.40 8.98 -0.07
N GLU A 37 8.36 9.60 -0.61
CA GLU A 37 8.21 11.05 -0.72
C GLU A 37 7.02 11.56 0.12
N PRO A 38 6.96 12.87 0.43
CA PRO A 38 5.80 13.45 1.10
C PRO A 38 4.51 13.22 0.29
N PRO A 39 3.33 13.10 0.93
CA PRO A 39 2.07 12.79 0.25
C PRO A 39 1.75 13.70 -0.95
N GLY A 40 2.04 15.00 -0.85
CA GLY A 40 1.82 15.95 -1.95
C GLY A 40 2.72 15.74 -3.18
N ALA A 41 3.89 15.11 -3.02
CA ALA A 41 4.78 14.75 -4.11
C ALA A 41 4.50 13.33 -4.63
N ALA A 42 4.17 12.41 -3.72
CA ALA A 42 3.76 11.04 -4.03
C ALA A 42 2.53 10.96 -4.96
N GLY A 43 1.63 11.94 -4.85
CA GLY A 43 0.42 12.04 -5.67
C GLY A 43 -0.76 11.27 -5.13
N ASP A 44 -1.97 11.77 -5.41
CA ASP A 44 -3.22 11.25 -4.84
C ASP A 44 -3.50 9.80 -5.25
N ASP A 45 -3.10 9.40 -6.47
CA ASP A 45 -3.26 8.04 -6.96
C ASP A 45 -2.50 7.03 -6.10
N LEU A 46 -1.23 7.33 -5.74
CA LEU A 46 -0.42 6.45 -4.89
C LEU A 46 -1.00 6.37 -3.49
N ILE A 47 -1.47 7.49 -2.94
CA ILE A 47 -2.13 7.50 -1.62
C ILE A 47 -3.39 6.66 -1.64
N CYS A 48 -4.24 6.81 -2.66
CA CYS A 48 -5.46 6.03 -2.82
C CYS A 48 -5.16 4.52 -2.93
N HIS A 49 -4.15 4.17 -3.72
CA HIS A 49 -3.67 2.80 -3.89
C HIS A 49 -3.26 2.16 -2.54
N GLU A 50 -2.40 2.84 -1.76
CA GLU A 50 -1.94 2.33 -0.46
C GLU A 50 -3.08 2.26 0.57
N LEU A 51 -4.00 3.22 0.57
CA LEU A 51 -5.19 3.17 1.44
C LEU A 51 -6.11 1.98 1.10
N CYS A 52 -6.23 1.61 -0.18
CA CYS A 52 -6.94 0.41 -0.59
C CYS A 52 -6.27 -0.84 0.00
N HIS A 53 -4.93 -0.91 -0.04
CA HIS A 53 -4.19 -1.98 0.62
C HIS A 53 -4.41 -2.03 2.14
N VAL A 54 -4.53 -0.88 2.82
CA VAL A 54 -4.81 -0.86 4.26
C VAL A 54 -6.18 -1.50 4.51
N TRP A 55 -7.18 -1.11 3.71
CA TRP A 55 -8.52 -1.69 3.81
C TRP A 55 -8.52 -3.19 3.53
N GLN A 56 -7.87 -3.64 2.45
CA GLN A 56 -7.75 -5.06 2.10
C GLN A 56 -7.06 -5.85 3.21
N MET A 57 -5.93 -5.35 3.72
CA MET A 57 -5.18 -6.00 4.79
C MET A 57 -6.01 -6.07 6.07
N GLN A 58 -6.78 -5.03 6.41
CA GLN A 58 -7.69 -5.06 7.55
C GLN A 58 -8.81 -6.10 7.45
N HIS A 59 -9.29 -6.42 6.23
CA HIS A 59 -10.30 -7.44 5.98
C HIS A 59 -9.72 -8.85 5.75
N ARG A 60 -8.47 -8.91 5.28
CA ARG A 60 -7.73 -10.12 4.89
C ARG A 60 -6.29 -10.11 5.41
N PRO A 61 -6.07 -10.07 6.75
CA PRO A 61 -4.75 -9.89 7.40
C PRO A 61 -3.66 -10.84 6.92
N LEU A 62 -4.06 -12.06 6.57
CA LEU A 62 -3.15 -13.13 6.16
C LEU A 62 -3.20 -13.32 4.66
N ALA A 63 -4.40 -13.41 4.08
CA ALA A 63 -4.56 -13.72 2.67
C ALA A 63 -4.01 -12.62 1.74
N MET A 64 -4.06 -11.35 2.15
CA MET A 64 -3.52 -10.25 1.37
C MET A 64 -1.98 -10.26 1.33
N PRO A 65 -1.24 -10.25 2.46
CA PRO A 65 0.23 -10.29 2.38
C PRO A 65 0.74 -11.62 1.81
N LEU A 66 0.10 -12.75 2.09
CA LEU A 66 0.51 -14.05 1.55
C LEU A 66 0.30 -14.16 0.03
N SER A 67 -0.63 -13.39 -0.56
CA SER A 67 -0.84 -13.44 -2.01
C SER A 67 0.38 -12.93 -2.77
N TYR A 68 1.15 -12.00 -2.22
CA TYR A 68 2.40 -11.51 -2.82
C TYR A 68 3.46 -12.61 -2.91
N LEU A 69 3.47 -13.55 -1.94
CA LEU A 69 4.44 -14.66 -1.93
C LEU A 69 4.09 -15.74 -2.96
N TYR A 70 2.80 -16.06 -3.13
CA TYR A 70 2.38 -17.17 -3.99
C TYR A 70 1.99 -16.75 -5.41
N ARG A 71 1.42 -15.55 -5.60
CA ARG A 71 0.96 -15.06 -6.92
C ARG A 71 1.92 -14.07 -7.57
N GLY A 72 2.88 -13.53 -6.83
CA GLY A 72 3.74 -12.45 -7.28
C GLY A 72 2.98 -11.13 -7.43
N TYR A 73 3.70 -10.08 -7.86
CA TYR A 73 3.17 -8.71 -7.92
C TYR A 73 2.26 -8.45 -9.15
N ALA A 74 2.67 -8.93 -10.34
CA ALA A 74 2.06 -8.50 -11.60
C ALA A 74 0.60 -8.96 -11.80
N SER A 75 0.20 -10.08 -11.20
CA SER A 75 -1.12 -10.70 -11.38
C SER A 75 -1.94 -10.78 -10.08
N ASN A 76 -1.51 -10.06 -9.04
CA ASN A 76 -2.20 -10.08 -7.76
C ASN A 76 -3.56 -9.36 -7.87
N PRO A 77 -4.70 -10.01 -7.56
CA PRO A 77 -6.01 -9.34 -7.61
C PRO A 77 -6.08 -8.09 -6.72
N TYR A 78 -5.36 -8.08 -5.59
CA TYR A 78 -5.32 -6.94 -4.69
C TYR A 78 -4.62 -5.72 -5.31
N GLU A 79 -3.61 -5.94 -6.16
CA GLU A 79 -2.94 -4.88 -6.93
C GLU A 79 -3.86 -4.30 -8.02
N VAL A 80 -4.62 -5.16 -8.69
CA VAL A 80 -5.59 -4.74 -9.72
C VAL A 80 -6.70 -3.91 -9.08
N GLU A 81 -7.25 -4.36 -7.96
CA GLU A 81 -8.27 -3.62 -7.21
C GLU A 81 -7.74 -2.27 -6.71
N ALA A 82 -6.51 -2.22 -6.19
CA ALA A 82 -5.92 -0.98 -5.72
C ALA A 82 -5.66 0.03 -6.85
N ARG A 83 -5.28 -0.42 -8.05
CA ARG A 83 -5.18 0.45 -9.25
C ARG A 83 -6.54 0.95 -9.69
N ALA A 84 -7.53 0.07 -9.77
CA ALA A 84 -8.89 0.45 -10.15
C ALA A 84 -9.51 1.45 -9.17
N ALA A 85 -9.23 1.32 -7.87
CA ALA A 85 -9.67 2.27 -6.85
C ALA A 85 -9.07 3.67 -7.07
N ALA A 86 -7.77 3.76 -7.35
CA ALA A 86 -7.11 5.03 -7.66
C ALA A 86 -7.70 5.68 -8.93
N GLU A 87 -7.89 4.89 -9.98
CA GLU A 87 -8.50 5.36 -11.24
C GLU A 87 -9.93 5.89 -11.05
N ALA A 88 -10.73 5.26 -10.18
CA ALA A 88 -12.10 5.68 -9.90
C ALA A 88 -12.21 7.01 -9.12
N THR A 89 -11.10 7.51 -8.59
CA THR A 89 -11.04 8.75 -7.79
C THR A 89 -10.41 9.94 -8.52
N ARG A 90 -10.11 9.79 -9.81
CA ARG A 90 -9.59 10.86 -10.68
C ARG A 90 -10.68 11.80 -11.21
#